data_AF-A0A962AIK1-F1
#
_entry.id   AF-A0A962AIK1-F1
#
_cell.length_a   1.000
_cell.length_b   1.000
_cell.length_c   1.000
_cell.angle_alpha   90.00
_cell.angle_beta   90.00
_cell.angle_gamma   90.00
#
_symmetry.space_group_name_H-M   'P 1'
#
loop_
_entity.id
_entity.type
_entity.pdbx_description
1 polymer ?
#
loop_
_entity_poly.entity_id
_entity_poly.type
_entity_poly.pdbx_seq_one_letter_code
_entity_poly.pdbx_strand_id
1 'polypeptide(L)'
;RAIALDMESGTIAANGFRFRVPYGTLLCISDKPLHGQLKLPGMADAFYRNRVNQHLQIGLLAMAILRGVGPEKLHSRKLRSFNEVAFQ
;
A
#
# COMPACT_ATOMS: atom_id res chain seq x y z
N ARG A 1 18.27 -2.15 1.59
CA ARG A 1 18.23 -1.26 2.77
C ARG A 1 16.78 -1.25 3.27
N ALA A 2 16.49 -1.92 4.39
CA ALA A 2 15.12 -1.98 4.93
C ALA A 2 14.78 -0.69 5.71
N ILE A 3 13.54 -0.22 5.60
CA ILE A 3 13.04 0.99 6.29
C ILE A 3 11.80 0.75 7.16
N ALA A 4 11.07 -0.33 6.89
CA ALA A 4 9.89 -0.79 7.62
C ALA A 4 9.76 -2.32 7.45
N LEU A 5 8.97 -2.97 8.31
CA LEU A 5 8.70 -4.40 8.27
C LEU A 5 7.19 -4.63 8.49
N ASP A 6 6.58 -5.41 7.61
CA ASP A 6 5.20 -5.87 7.66
C ASP A 6 5.09 -7.31 7.11
N MET A 7 3.89 -7.88 7.04
CA MET A 7 3.68 -9.29 6.65
C MET A 7 2.94 -9.45 5.32
N GLU A 8 2.51 -8.37 4.68
CA GLU A 8 1.58 -8.41 3.54
C GLU A 8 2.13 -7.71 2.29
N SER A 9 2.90 -6.62 2.44
CA SER A 9 3.25 -5.71 1.34
C SER A 9 3.99 -6.40 0.21
N GLY A 10 4.96 -7.25 0.54
CA GLY A 10 5.70 -8.02 -0.47
C GLY A 10 4.78 -8.93 -1.27
N THR A 11 3.85 -9.62 -0.60
CA THR A 11 2.91 -10.55 -1.22
C THR A 11 1.88 -9.84 -2.09
N ILE A 12 1.31 -8.72 -1.62
CA ILE A 12 0.35 -7.92 -2.39
C ILE A 12 1.01 -7.36 -3.65
N ALA A 13 2.21 -6.78 -3.54
CA ALA A 13 2.94 -6.25 -4.69
C ALA A 13 3.31 -7.33 -5.69
N ALA A 14 3.78 -8.50 -5.22
CA ALA A 14 4.11 -9.63 -6.08
C ALA A 14 2.88 -10.15 -6.85
N ASN A 15 1.72 -10.24 -6.19
CA ASN A 15 0.48 -10.64 -6.85
C ASN A 15 -0.03 -9.58 -7.84
N GLY A 16 0.05 -8.29 -7.50
CA GLY A 16 -0.26 -7.20 -8.43
C GLY A 16 0.60 -7.28 -9.69
N PHE A 17 1.90 -7.54 -9.52
CA PHE A 17 2.81 -7.79 -10.63
C PHE A 17 2.41 -9.03 -11.44
N ARG A 18 2.15 -10.17 -10.79
CA ARG A 18 1.76 -11.42 -11.43
C ARG A 18 0.47 -11.29 -12.25
N PHE A 19 -0.48 -10.50 -11.79
CA PHE A 19 -1.79 -10.36 -12.43
C PHE A 19 -1.99 -9.05 -13.21
N ARG A 20 -0.92 -8.24 -13.37
CA ARG A 20 -0.94 -6.98 -14.12
C ARG A 20 -1.93 -5.95 -13.55
N VAL A 21 -2.18 -6.02 -12.24
CA VAL A 21 -3.01 -5.08 -11.52
C VAL A 21 -2.10 -4.00 -10.93
N PRO A 22 -2.26 -2.70 -11.26
CA PRO A 22 -1.50 -1.63 -10.63
C PRO A 22 -1.58 -1.71 -9.10
N TYR A 23 -0.42 -1.70 -8.45
CA TYR A 23 -0.30 -1.89 -7.01
C TYR A 23 0.53 -0.78 -6.36
N GLY A 24 0.33 -0.60 -5.06
CA GLY A 24 1.08 0.33 -4.25
C GLY A 24 0.85 0.04 -2.77
N THR A 25 1.81 0.44 -1.93
CA THR A 25 1.76 0.22 -0.49
C THR A 25 2.01 1.55 0.22
N LEU A 26 1.13 1.88 1.18
CA LEU A 26 1.32 2.95 2.15
C LEU A 26 1.15 2.36 3.55
N LEU A 27 2.22 2.34 4.35
CA LEU A 27 2.23 1.78 5.70
C LEU A 27 2.24 2.88 6.76
N CYS A 28 1.52 2.67 7.87
CA CYS A 28 1.62 3.49 9.07
C CYS A 28 2.56 2.82 10.05
N ILE A 29 3.58 3.55 10.53
CA ILE A 29 4.45 3.03 11.60
C ILE A 29 3.60 2.85 12.85
N SER A 30 3.41 1.61 13.26
CA SER A 30 2.71 1.23 14.49
C SER A 30 3.63 1.31 15.69
N ASP A 31 4.85 0.85 15.56
CA ASP A 31 5.81 0.64 16.64
C ASP A 31 7.24 0.67 16.09
N LYS A 32 8.24 0.65 16.99
CA LYS A 32 9.66 0.67 16.64
C LYS A 32 10.39 -0.41 17.44
N PRO A 33 10.27 -1.70 17.06
CA PRO A 33 10.80 -2.81 17.86
C PRO A 33 12.31 -2.71 18.06
N LEU A 34 13.06 -2.31 17.02
CA LEU A 34 14.52 -2.14 17.09
C LEU A 34 14.99 -0.97 17.96
N HIS A 35 14.06 -0.15 18.48
CA HIS A 35 14.33 0.96 19.39
C HIS A 35 13.72 0.73 20.79
N GLY A 36 13.28 -0.50 21.10
CA GLY A 36 12.65 -0.85 22.37
C GLY A 36 11.24 -0.28 22.57
N GLN A 37 10.66 0.36 21.55
CA GLN A 37 9.29 0.90 21.59
C GLN A 37 8.31 -0.12 21.02
N LEU A 38 8.16 -1.25 21.71
CA LEU A 38 7.17 -2.27 21.35
C LEU A 38 5.77 -1.79 21.76
N LYS A 39 4.78 -1.99 20.89
CA LYS A 39 3.39 -1.72 21.23
C LYS A 39 2.89 -2.69 22.30
N LEU A 40 2.53 -2.16 23.48
CA LEU A 40 1.83 -2.90 24.52
C LEU A 40 0.31 -2.87 24.27
N PRO A 41 -0.43 -3.96 24.54
CA PRO A 41 -1.89 -3.96 24.48
C PRO A 41 -2.48 -2.88 25.40
N GLY A 42 -3.32 -1.99 24.85
CA GLY A 42 -4.02 -0.95 25.62
C GLY A 42 -3.40 0.45 25.65
N MET A 43 -2.29 0.70 24.95
CA MET A 43 -1.67 2.04 24.92
C MET A 43 -2.32 3.00 23.90
N ALA A 44 -2.92 4.06 24.44
CA ALA A 44 -3.35 5.31 23.79
C ALA A 44 -4.23 5.16 22.53
N ASP A 45 -5.43 4.61 22.74
CA ASP A 45 -6.48 4.42 21.74
C ASP A 45 -6.77 5.68 20.90
N ALA A 46 -6.81 6.87 21.50
CA ALA A 46 -7.19 8.10 20.78
C ALA A 46 -6.14 8.51 19.73
N PHE A 47 -4.86 8.49 20.07
CA PHE A 47 -3.79 8.84 19.12
C PHE A 47 -3.69 7.80 18.01
N TYR A 48 -3.78 6.52 18.35
CA TYR A 48 -3.78 5.45 17.36
C TYR A 48 -4.99 5.55 16.43
N ARG A 49 -6.21 5.76 16.95
CA ARG A 49 -7.43 5.94 16.15
C ARG A 49 -7.34 7.13 15.21
N ASN A 50 -6.80 8.26 15.66
CA ASN A 50 -6.60 9.43 14.80
C ASN A 50 -5.64 9.12 13.64
N ARG A 51 -4.54 8.42 13.91
CA ARG A 51 -3.55 8.02 12.89
C ARG A 51 -4.12 7.01 11.91
N VAL A 52 -4.87 6.02 12.39
CA VAL A 52 -5.56 5.03 11.55
C VAL A 52 -6.60 5.72 10.66
N ASN A 53 -7.40 6.65 11.20
CA ASN A 53 -8.37 7.39 10.40
C ASN A 53 -7.67 8.24 9.34
N GLN A 54 -6.64 9.01 9.70
CA GLN A 54 -5.86 9.79 8.74
C GLN A 54 -5.26 8.91 7.65
N HIS A 55 -4.71 7.74 8.01
CA HIS A 55 -4.15 6.78 7.06
C HIS A 55 -5.19 6.30 6.04
N LEU A 56 -6.40 5.98 6.52
CA LEU A 56 -7.52 5.61 5.66
C LEU A 56 -7.91 6.76 4.74
N GLN A 57 -8.01 7.99 5.25
CA GLN A 57 -8.34 9.16 4.42
C GLN A 57 -7.31 9.39 3.31
N ILE A 58 -6.01 9.20 3.60
CA ILE A 58 -4.95 9.27 2.58
C ILE A 58 -5.16 8.20 1.51
N GLY A 59 -5.50 6.97 1.92
CA GLY A 59 -5.83 5.88 0.99
C GLY A 59 -7.03 6.20 0.09
N LEU A 60 -8.12 6.72 0.67
CA LEU A 60 -9.32 7.12 -0.08
C LEU A 60 -9.03 8.26 -1.05
N LEU A 61 -8.26 9.26 -0.63
CA LEU A 61 -7.82 10.36 -1.50
C LEU A 61 -6.96 9.84 -2.65
N ALA A 62 -6.02 8.94 -2.39
CA ALA A 62 -5.23 8.31 -3.44
C ALA A 62 -6.11 7.59 -4.45
N MET A 63 -7.12 6.82 -4.00
CA MET A 63 -8.09 6.17 -4.89
C MET A 63 -8.92 7.18 -5.70
N ALA A 64 -9.32 8.31 -5.11
CA ALA A 64 -10.03 9.37 -5.81
C ALA A 64 -9.15 10.01 -6.91
N ILE A 65 -7.88 10.26 -6.63
CA ILE A 65 -6.90 10.77 -7.60
C ILE A 65 -6.71 9.75 -8.74
N LEU A 66 -6.46 8.48 -8.42
CA LEU A 66 -6.26 7.42 -9.42
C LEU A 66 -7.51 7.22 -10.30
N ARG A 67 -8.71 7.36 -9.72
CA ARG A 67 -9.96 7.35 -10.49
C ARG A 67 -10.02 8.50 -11.49
N GLY A 68 -9.61 9.71 -11.10
CA GLY A 68 -9.57 10.89 -11.97
C GLY A 68 -8.54 10.80 -13.11
N VAL A 69 -7.48 9.98 -12.95
CA VAL A 69 -6.49 9.73 -14.01
C VAL A 69 -7.08 8.93 -15.18
N GLY A 70 -8.06 8.08 -14.92
CA GLY A 70 -8.70 7.22 -15.91
C GLY A 70 -7.92 5.91 -16.17
N PRO A 71 -8.61 4.84 -16.61
CA PRO A 71 -8.04 3.48 -16.70
C PRO A 71 -6.86 3.39 -17.69
N GLU A 72 -6.95 4.11 -18.81
CA GLU A 72 -5.93 4.20 -19.88
C GLU A 72 -4.57 4.72 -19.38
N LYS A 73 -4.59 5.69 -18.46
CA LYS A 73 -3.38 6.30 -17.90
C LYS A 73 -2.92 5.61 -16.62
N LEU A 74 -3.85 5.00 -15.88
CA LEU A 74 -3.55 4.22 -14.69
C LEU A 74 -2.76 2.95 -15.04
N HIS A 75 -3.17 2.26 -16.10
CA HIS A 75 -2.42 1.15 -16.66
C HIS A 75 -1.28 1.67 -17.53
N SER A 76 -0.10 1.07 -17.37
CA SER A 76 1.08 1.45 -18.14
C SER A 76 1.82 0.22 -18.61
N ARG A 77 2.82 0.42 -19.47
CA ARG A 77 3.63 -0.68 -20.01
C ARG A 77 4.52 -1.40 -18.98
N LYS A 78 4.57 -0.93 -17.72
CA LYS A 78 5.47 -1.44 -16.68
C LYS A 78 5.22 -2.89 -16.26
N LEU A 79 3.98 -3.38 -16.41
CA LEU A 79 3.59 -4.74 -16.01
C LEU A 79 3.51 -5.71 -17.20
N ARG A 80 3.83 -5.22 -18.40
CA ARG A 80 3.70 -5.98 -19.65
C ARG A 80 4.79 -7.04 -19.78
N SER A 81 4.39 -8.22 -20.27
CA SER A 81 5.31 -9.30 -20.65
C SER A 81 5.63 -9.25 -22.15
N PHE A 82 6.70 -9.91 -22.58
CA PHE A 82 7.04 -10.03 -24.01
C PHE A 82 5.95 -10.79 -24.81
N ASN A 83 5.29 -11.78 -24.19
CA ASN A 83 4.27 -12.61 -24.82
C ASN A 83 2.85 -12.21 -24.41
N GLU A 84 2.60 -10.93 -24.18
CA GLU A 84 1.32 -10.48 -23.63
C GLU A 84 0.20 -10.52 -24.69
N VAL A 85 -0.95 -11.07 -24.30
CA VAL A 85 -2.15 -11.14 -25.15
C VAL A 85 -2.82 -9.77 -25.23
N ALA A 86 -3.48 -9.46 -26.34
CA ALA A 86 -4.05 -8.14 -26.63
C ALA A 86 -5.23 -7.71 -25.72
N PHE A 87 -5.63 -8.51 -24.73
CA PHE A 87 -6.80 -8.22 -23.90
C PHE A 87 -6.39 -7.66 -22.53
N GLN A 88 -6.78 -6.40 -22.29
CA GLN A 88 -6.95 -5.74 -20.99
C GLN A 88 -8.13 -4.79 -21.07
#